data_AF-A0A524K384-F1
#
_entry.id   AF-A0A524K384-F1
#
_cell.length_a   1.000
_cell.length_b   1.000
_cell.length_c   1.000
_cell.angle_alpha   90.00
_cell.angle_beta   90.00
_cell.angle_gamma   90.00
#
_symmetry.space_group_name_H-M   'P 1'
#
loop_
_entity.id
_entity.type
_entity.pdbx_description
1 polymer ?
#
loop_
_entity_poly.entity_id
_entity_poly.type
_entity_poly.pdbx_seq_one_letter_code
_entity_poly.pdbx_strand_id
1 'polypeptide(L)'
;MNMRLAVALGSATLVVCLQFVPAAPVAGAENDVPDLPGITSPDPYPEGCVSCHKGTMLLKDKLQALEHRSIEGKVTIIPTDCKTCHSEEEGLDPIANIAHSMHYATGSKSDFVIKHNGSCLNCHQVATGSGEVTVKSGKKNW
;
A
#
# COMPACT_ATOMS: atom_id res chain seq x y z
N MET A 1 9.22 -59.72 67.57
CA MET A 1 8.36 -58.93 68.49
C MET A 1 7.45 -58.09 67.60
N ASN A 2 6.15 -58.35 67.68
CA ASN A 2 5.10 -57.72 66.88
C ASN A 2 5.10 -56.20 67.06
N MET A 3 4.62 -55.43 66.06
CA MET A 3 3.33 -54.69 66.18
C MET A 3 3.23 -53.50 65.19
N ARG A 4 2.18 -53.56 64.34
CA ARG A 4 1.34 -52.48 63.78
C ARG A 4 1.84 -51.56 62.65
N LEU A 5 1.47 -51.99 61.44
CA LEU A 5 0.59 -51.30 60.49
C LEU A 5 -0.02 -49.95 60.96
N ALA A 6 0.20 -48.91 60.18
CA ALA A 6 -0.68 -47.74 60.08
C ALA A 6 -0.76 -47.32 58.61
N VAL A 7 -1.85 -47.74 57.94
CA VAL A 7 -2.26 -47.26 56.62
C VAL A 7 -2.93 -45.91 56.82
N ALA A 8 -2.31 -44.84 56.32
CA ALA A 8 -2.96 -43.54 56.16
C ALA A 8 -3.54 -43.47 54.74
N LEU A 9 -4.85 -43.64 54.64
CA LEU A 9 -5.63 -43.33 53.44
C LEU A 9 -5.62 -41.81 53.21
N GLY A 10 -4.77 -41.35 52.30
CA GLY A 10 -4.82 -40.00 51.74
C GLY A 10 -5.53 -40.03 50.39
N SER A 11 -6.86 -40.02 50.39
CA SER A 11 -7.66 -39.79 49.19
C SER A 11 -7.44 -38.35 48.70
N ALA A 12 -6.53 -38.18 47.75
CA ALA A 12 -6.36 -36.93 47.02
C ALA A 12 -7.48 -36.83 45.98
N THR A 13 -8.59 -36.21 46.39
CA THR A 13 -9.68 -35.83 45.49
C THR A 13 -9.15 -34.77 44.52
N LEU A 14 -8.95 -35.17 43.26
CA LEU A 14 -8.60 -34.27 42.17
C LEU A 14 -9.79 -33.34 41.91
N VAL A 15 -9.78 -32.15 42.51
CA VAL A 15 -10.74 -31.08 42.21
C VAL A 15 -10.36 -30.51 40.84
N VAL A 16 -10.95 -31.07 39.78
CA VAL A 16 -10.97 -30.45 38.46
C VAL A 16 -11.87 -29.22 38.55
N CYS A 17 -11.26 -28.05 38.79
CA CYS A 17 -11.90 -26.76 38.64
C CYS A 17 -12.25 -26.58 37.16
N LEU A 18 -13.47 -26.98 36.78
CA LEU A 18 -14.07 -26.66 35.49
C LEU A 18 -14.28 -25.14 35.44
N GLN A 19 -13.30 -24.42 34.87
CA GLN A 19 -13.39 -22.99 34.64
C GLN A 19 -14.41 -22.78 33.52
N PHE A 20 -15.66 -22.49 33.87
CA PHE A 20 -16.67 -22.04 32.92
C PHE A 20 -16.29 -20.62 32.50
N VAL A 21 -15.57 -20.49 31.38
CA VAL A 21 -15.27 -19.19 30.79
C VAL A 21 -16.55 -18.68 30.12
N PRO A 22 -17.19 -17.61 30.61
CA PRO A 22 -18.34 -17.06 29.92
C PRO A 22 -17.87 -16.55 28.56
N ALA A 23 -18.51 -17.03 27.49
CA ALA A 23 -18.31 -16.49 26.15
C ALA A 23 -18.66 -15.01 26.18
N ALA A 24 -17.63 -14.15 26.13
CA ALA A 24 -17.84 -12.73 25.91
C ALA A 24 -18.59 -12.57 24.58
N PRO A 25 -19.59 -11.68 24.51
CA PRO A 25 -20.18 -11.34 23.22
C PRO A 25 -19.06 -10.75 22.37
N VAL A 26 -18.74 -11.43 21.27
CA VAL A 26 -17.95 -10.85 20.18
C VAL A 26 -18.79 -9.68 19.68
N ALA A 27 -18.46 -8.47 20.15
CA ALA A 27 -18.90 -7.27 19.50
C ALA A 27 -18.40 -7.37 18.05
N GLY A 28 -19.33 -7.61 17.13
CA GLY A 28 -19.02 -7.62 15.71
C GLY A 28 -18.38 -6.29 15.36
N ALA A 29 -17.22 -6.36 14.68
CA ALA A 29 -16.60 -5.21 14.08
C ALA A 29 -17.66 -4.46 13.26
N GLU A 30 -18.00 -3.28 13.71
CA GLU A 30 -18.65 -2.25 12.90
C GLU A 30 -17.89 -2.12 11.58
N ASN A 31 -18.61 -1.96 10.48
CA ASN A 31 -18.10 -2.09 9.11
C ASN A 31 -16.80 -1.30 8.86
N ASP A 32 -15.64 -1.95 9.00
CA ASP A 32 -14.34 -1.42 8.57
C ASP A 32 -14.29 -1.43 7.04
N VAL A 33 -14.92 -0.43 6.42
CA VAL A 33 -14.77 -0.18 4.99
C VAL A 33 -13.29 0.11 4.74
N PRO A 34 -12.60 -0.66 3.87
CA PRO A 34 -11.18 -0.43 3.61
C PRO A 34 -10.93 1.01 3.15
N ASP A 35 -9.86 1.62 3.63
CA ASP A 35 -9.41 2.94 3.17
C ASP A 35 -8.85 2.82 1.73
N LEU A 36 -9.62 3.31 0.77
CA LEU A 36 -9.31 3.30 -0.66
C LEU A 36 -9.41 4.74 -1.17
N PRO A 37 -8.29 5.46 -1.28
CA PRO A 37 -8.27 6.85 -1.71
C PRO A 37 -8.99 7.09 -3.04
N GLY A 38 -9.95 8.00 -3.03
CA GLY A 38 -10.80 8.33 -4.19
C GLY A 38 -11.97 7.38 -4.41
N ILE A 39 -12.17 6.38 -3.55
CA ILE A 39 -13.31 5.45 -3.60
C ILE A 39 -14.10 5.50 -2.29
N THR A 40 -13.47 5.16 -1.17
CA THR A 40 -14.10 5.10 0.16
C THR A 40 -13.63 6.22 1.08
N SER A 41 -12.58 6.94 0.68
CA SER A 41 -12.01 8.08 1.39
C SER A 41 -11.57 9.19 0.41
N PRO A 42 -11.36 10.43 0.90
CA PRO A 42 -10.79 11.50 0.07
C PRO A 42 -9.45 11.10 -0.53
N ASP A 43 -9.22 11.50 -1.78
CA ASP A 43 -7.98 11.23 -2.48
C ASP A 43 -6.93 12.32 -2.19
N PRO A 44 -5.82 12.01 -1.49
CA PRO A 44 -4.78 12.98 -1.24
C PRO A 44 -3.89 13.24 -2.47
N TYR A 45 -4.01 12.42 -3.53
CA TYR A 45 -3.18 12.49 -4.74
C TYR A 45 -4.04 12.47 -6.03
N PRO A 46 -4.97 13.43 -6.20
CA PRO A 46 -5.93 13.41 -7.31
C PRO A 46 -5.30 13.57 -8.70
N GLU A 47 -4.09 14.12 -8.78
CA GLU A 47 -3.33 14.29 -10.03
C GLU A 47 -2.17 13.27 -10.15
N GLY A 48 -2.13 12.27 -9.27
CA GLY A 48 -1.12 11.22 -9.25
C GLY A 48 0.30 11.78 -9.09
N CYS A 49 1.12 11.61 -10.12
CA CYS A 49 2.54 11.93 -10.10
C CYS A 49 2.83 13.34 -9.57
N VAL A 50 2.13 14.35 -10.08
CA VAL A 50 2.40 15.76 -9.74
C VAL A 50 1.85 16.17 -8.37
N SER A 51 0.96 15.37 -7.77
CA SER A 51 0.49 15.58 -6.39
C SER A 51 1.59 15.32 -5.35
N CYS A 52 2.48 14.36 -5.61
CA CYS A 52 3.65 14.02 -4.77
C CYS A 52 4.92 14.72 -5.23
N HIS A 53 5.19 14.73 -6.54
CA HIS A 53 6.40 15.30 -7.12
C HIS A 53 6.32 16.82 -7.22
N LYS A 54 6.40 17.48 -6.08
CA LYS A 54 6.38 18.93 -5.89
C LYS A 54 7.43 19.33 -4.86
N GLY A 55 7.73 20.64 -4.77
CA GLY A 55 8.73 21.14 -3.82
C GLY A 55 10.11 20.53 -4.05
N THR A 56 10.66 19.86 -3.05
CA THR A 56 12.00 19.22 -3.13
C THR A 56 12.03 17.88 -3.87
N MET A 57 10.87 17.41 -4.36
CA MET A 57 10.71 16.13 -5.05
C MET A 57 10.20 16.30 -6.49
N LEU A 58 10.38 17.47 -7.11
CA LEU A 58 9.94 17.72 -8.49
C LEU A 58 10.46 16.66 -9.46
N LEU A 59 9.60 16.22 -10.38
CA LEU A 59 9.99 15.28 -11.43
C LEU A 59 11.11 15.84 -12.31
N LYS A 60 11.11 17.15 -12.57
CA LYS A 60 12.20 17.84 -13.28
C LYS A 60 13.57 17.49 -12.70
N ASP A 61 13.71 17.56 -11.38
CA ASP A 61 14.98 17.33 -10.71
C ASP A 61 15.38 15.85 -10.76
N LYS A 62 14.39 14.95 -10.67
CA LYS A 62 14.64 13.51 -10.83
C LYS A 62 15.06 13.15 -12.25
N LEU A 63 14.41 13.73 -13.25
CA LEU A 63 14.77 13.56 -14.67
C LEU A 63 16.18 14.09 -14.94
N GLN A 64 16.53 15.26 -14.38
CA GLN A 64 17.88 15.80 -14.48
C GLN A 64 18.92 14.89 -13.83
N ALA A 65 18.65 14.33 -12.66
CA ALA A 65 19.55 13.41 -11.96
C ALA A 65 19.76 12.09 -12.72
N LEU A 66 18.80 11.70 -13.55
CA LEU A 66 18.89 10.54 -14.46
C LEU A 66 19.51 10.90 -15.82
N GLU A 67 19.98 12.14 -16.00
CA GLU A 67 20.49 12.65 -17.28
C GLU A 67 19.49 12.46 -18.43
N HIS A 68 18.18 12.52 -18.11
CA HIS A 68 17.12 12.33 -19.08
C HIS A 68 17.16 13.43 -20.14
N ARG A 69 16.92 13.05 -21.40
CA ARG A 69 16.85 14.00 -22.52
C ARG A 69 15.81 15.10 -22.25
N SER A 70 15.99 16.27 -22.86
CA SER A 70 15.03 17.36 -22.70
C SER A 70 13.62 16.98 -23.16
N ILE A 71 12.63 17.38 -22.36
CA ILE A 71 11.19 17.22 -22.59
C ILE A 71 10.47 18.57 -22.83
N GLU A 72 11.25 19.65 -22.92
CA GLU A 72 10.75 20.99 -23.25
C GLU A 72 9.93 20.95 -24.56
N GLY A 73 8.74 21.55 -24.52
CA GLY A 73 7.80 21.57 -25.65
C GLY A 73 7.15 20.23 -26.02
N LYS A 74 7.48 19.12 -25.33
CA LYS A 74 6.91 17.78 -25.60
C LYS A 74 6.00 17.27 -24.49
N VAL A 75 6.25 17.67 -23.24
CA VAL A 75 5.51 17.18 -22.08
C VAL A 75 4.83 18.34 -21.36
N THR A 76 3.52 18.27 -21.27
CA THR A 76 2.63 19.21 -20.57
C THR A 76 1.80 18.50 -19.51
N ILE A 77 1.32 17.29 -19.80
CA ILE A 77 0.47 16.46 -18.94
C ILE A 77 1.23 15.20 -18.55
N ILE A 78 1.37 14.96 -17.25
CA ILE A 78 2.13 13.83 -16.69
C ILE A 78 1.16 12.84 -16.06
N PRO A 79 1.32 11.52 -16.28
CA PRO A 79 2.33 10.88 -17.13
C PRO A 79 1.89 10.70 -18.60
N THR A 80 0.73 11.24 -19.00
CA THR A 80 0.16 11.05 -20.34
C THR A 80 1.16 11.31 -21.46
N ASP A 81 1.82 12.47 -21.47
CA ASP A 81 2.71 12.87 -22.55
C ASP A 81 4.05 12.15 -22.48
N CYS A 82 4.42 11.58 -21.33
CA CYS A 82 5.64 10.78 -21.19
C CYS A 82 5.59 9.55 -22.11
N LYS A 83 4.38 9.02 -22.35
CA LYS A 83 4.14 7.87 -23.24
C LYS A 83 4.50 8.16 -24.70
N THR A 84 4.55 9.42 -25.11
CA THR A 84 4.97 9.83 -26.47
C THR A 84 6.37 9.31 -26.81
N CYS A 85 7.22 9.12 -25.81
CA CYS A 85 8.52 8.47 -25.97
C CYS A 85 8.56 7.10 -25.27
N HIS A 86 7.92 6.97 -24.10
CA HIS A 86 7.93 5.76 -23.29
C HIS A 86 6.71 4.87 -23.56
N SER A 87 6.58 4.43 -24.80
CA SER A 87 5.61 3.43 -25.26
C SER A 87 6.34 2.18 -25.75
N GLU A 88 5.61 1.06 -25.83
CA GLU A 88 6.13 -0.18 -26.43
C GLU A 88 6.51 0.01 -27.91
N GLU A 89 5.84 0.92 -28.62
CA GLU A 89 6.02 1.16 -30.05
C GLU A 89 7.32 1.92 -30.36
N GLU A 90 7.74 2.81 -29.47
CA GLU A 90 8.94 3.65 -29.65
C GLU A 90 10.24 2.94 -29.22
N GLY A 91 10.16 1.66 -28.80
CA GLY A 91 11.32 0.85 -28.42
C GLY A 91 12.03 1.30 -27.13
N LEU A 92 11.43 2.23 -26.37
CA LEU A 92 11.86 2.58 -25.03
C LEU A 92 11.06 1.80 -24.00
N ASP A 93 11.61 1.70 -22.78
CA ASP A 93 10.87 1.11 -21.67
C ASP A 93 9.54 1.85 -21.46
N PRO A 94 8.40 1.14 -21.41
CA PRO A 94 7.11 1.74 -21.18
C PRO A 94 7.07 2.51 -19.86
N ILE A 95 6.36 3.63 -19.83
CA ILE A 95 6.29 4.47 -18.63
C ILE A 95 5.78 3.72 -17.41
N ALA A 96 4.92 2.72 -17.62
CA ALA A 96 4.44 1.84 -16.55
C ALA A 96 5.61 1.09 -15.89
N ASN A 97 6.51 0.51 -16.66
CA ASN A 97 7.63 -0.26 -16.12
C ASN A 97 8.59 0.64 -15.36
N ILE A 98 8.89 1.83 -15.92
CA ILE A 98 9.76 2.81 -15.28
C ILE A 98 9.15 3.33 -13.98
N ALA A 99 7.87 3.72 -14.00
CA ALA A 99 7.21 4.25 -12.80
C ALA A 99 7.18 3.22 -11.68
N HIS A 100 6.79 1.98 -11.96
CA HIS A 100 6.78 0.93 -10.95
C HIS A 100 8.20 0.61 -10.47
N SER A 101 9.17 0.44 -11.36
CA SER A 101 10.54 0.07 -10.96
C SER A 101 11.16 1.14 -10.06
N MET A 102 10.96 2.43 -10.35
CA MET A 102 11.51 3.51 -9.54
C MET A 102 10.87 3.63 -8.15
N HIS A 103 9.59 3.29 -8.01
CA HIS A 103 8.88 3.37 -6.73
C HIS A 103 8.98 2.10 -5.89
N TYR A 104 9.32 0.96 -6.51
CA TYR A 104 9.42 -0.35 -5.86
C TYR A 104 10.82 -0.98 -5.92
N ALA A 105 11.85 -0.22 -6.33
CA ALA A 105 13.20 -0.72 -6.58
C ALA A 105 13.79 -1.53 -5.41
N THR A 106 13.42 -1.18 -4.17
CA THR A 106 13.89 -1.85 -2.94
C THR A 106 12.78 -2.63 -2.23
N GLY A 107 11.70 -2.97 -2.95
CA GLY A 107 10.57 -3.73 -2.43
C GLY A 107 9.94 -3.06 -1.21
N SER A 108 9.79 -3.82 -0.11
CA SER A 108 9.20 -3.32 1.14
C SER A 108 9.98 -2.19 1.82
N LYS A 109 11.24 -1.95 1.39
CA LYS A 109 12.09 -0.87 1.89
C LYS A 109 12.00 0.41 1.06
N SER A 110 11.21 0.43 -0.01
CA SER A 110 11.07 1.62 -0.84
C SER A 110 10.29 2.70 -0.10
N ASP A 111 10.70 3.94 -0.29
CA ASP A 111 10.04 5.11 0.30
C ASP A 111 8.54 5.12 0.00
N PHE A 112 8.15 4.69 -1.20
CA PHE A 112 6.75 4.58 -1.59
C PHE A 112 5.99 3.57 -0.72
N VAL A 113 6.57 2.39 -0.49
CA VAL A 113 5.93 1.36 0.33
C VAL A 113 5.86 1.78 1.80
N ILE A 114 6.95 2.33 2.35
CA ILE A 114 6.99 2.75 3.76
C ILE A 114 6.03 3.92 4.05
N LYS A 115 6.04 4.95 3.19
CA LYS A 115 5.30 6.19 3.45
C LYS A 115 3.87 6.15 2.95
N HIS A 116 3.58 5.30 1.96
CA HIS A 116 2.30 5.28 1.26
C HIS A 116 1.68 3.89 1.13
N ASN A 117 2.20 2.92 1.91
CA ASN A 117 1.70 1.55 1.99
C ASN A 117 1.63 0.81 0.65
N GLY A 118 2.39 1.25 -0.36
CA GLY A 118 2.32 0.67 -1.71
C GLY A 118 0.97 0.89 -2.39
N SER A 119 0.17 1.89 -1.97
CA SER A 119 -1.19 2.07 -2.47
C SER A 119 -1.21 2.41 -3.96
N CYS A 120 -1.73 1.47 -4.77
CA CYS A 120 -1.92 1.64 -6.21
C CYS A 120 -2.77 2.89 -6.51
N LEU A 121 -3.73 3.20 -5.63
CA LEU A 121 -4.65 4.31 -5.79
C LEU A 121 -3.99 5.69 -5.61
N ASN A 122 -2.71 5.76 -5.23
CA ASN A 122 -2.00 7.04 -5.25
C ASN A 122 -1.66 7.49 -6.68
N CYS A 123 -1.62 6.56 -7.63
CA CYS A 123 -1.34 6.84 -9.05
C CYS A 123 -2.50 6.43 -9.95
N HIS A 124 -3.22 5.37 -9.58
CA HIS A 124 -4.35 4.85 -10.34
C HIS A 124 -5.67 5.35 -9.77
N GLN A 125 -6.67 5.43 -10.64
CA GLN A 125 -8.06 5.53 -10.25
C GLN A 125 -8.83 4.35 -10.82
N VAL A 126 -9.90 3.95 -10.13
CA VAL A 126 -10.79 2.89 -10.57
C VAL A 126 -12.17 3.50 -10.74
N ALA A 127 -12.77 3.35 -11.93
CA ALA A 127 -14.13 3.78 -12.17
C ALA A 127 -15.10 2.88 -11.40
N THR A 128 -15.88 3.47 -10.49
CA THR A 128 -16.92 2.76 -9.74
C THR A 128 -18.04 2.36 -10.69
N GLY A 129 -18.30 1.05 -10.79
CA GLY A 129 -19.28 0.47 -11.71
C GLY A 129 -18.67 -0.36 -12.83
N SER A 130 -17.70 0.17 -13.59
CA SER A 130 -17.03 -0.59 -14.66
C SER A 130 -15.79 -1.35 -14.19
N GLY A 131 -15.14 -0.89 -13.12
CA GLY A 131 -13.85 -1.43 -12.67
C GLY A 131 -12.68 -1.04 -13.56
N GLU A 132 -12.87 -0.13 -14.52
CA GLU A 132 -11.79 0.35 -15.39
C GLU A 132 -10.72 1.05 -14.56
N VAL A 133 -9.47 0.67 -14.77
CA VAL A 133 -8.31 1.25 -14.09
C VAL A 133 -7.58 2.16 -15.05
N THR A 134 -7.44 3.42 -14.68
CA THR A 134 -6.64 4.41 -15.42
C THR A 134 -5.56 5.00 -14.53
N VAL A 135 -4.60 5.69 -15.14
CA VAL A 135 -3.56 6.43 -14.42
C VAL A 135 -4.01 7.87 -14.33
N LYS A 136 -3.99 8.43 -13.11
CA LYS A 136 -4.25 9.84 -12.86
C LYS A 136 -3.20 10.69 -13.55
N SER A 137 -3.63 11.83 -14.08
CA SER A 137 -2.74 12.75 -14.78
C SER A 137 -2.97 14.19 -14.32
N GLY A 138 -1.91 14.99 -14.36
CA GLY A 138 -1.97 16.41 -14.04
C GLY A 138 -0.99 17.23 -14.88
N LYS A 139 -1.18 18.55 -14.89
CA LYS A 139 -0.26 19.46 -15.57
C LYS A 139 1.10 19.43 -14.86
N LYS A 140 2.20 19.46 -15.62
CA LYS A 140 3.53 19.61 -15.01
C LYS A 140 3.56 20.87 -14.15
N ASN A 141 4.29 20.81 -13.04
CA ASN A 141 4.32 21.84 -12.00
C ASN A 141 5.67 22.59 -11.95
N TRP A 142 6.31 22.76 -13.11
CA TRP A 142 7.54 23.54 -13.33
C TRP A 142 7.60 24.17 -14.73
#